data_AF-J9E5S3-F1
#
_entry.id   AF-J9E5S3-F1
#
_cell.length_a   1.000
_cell.length_b   1.000
_cell.length_c   1.000
_cell.angle_alpha   90.00
_cell.angle_beta   90.00
_cell.angle_gamma   90.00
#
_symmetry.space_group_name_H-M   'P 1'
#
loop_
_entity.id
_entity.type
_entity.pdbx_description
1 polymer ?
#
loop_
_entity_poly.entity_id
_entity_poly.type
_entity_poly.pdbx_seq_one_letter_code
_entity_poly.pdbx_strand_id
1 'polypeptide(L)'
;TFGFKHCLWVFSGRRGIHCWVADAAARKLQNAGRMAVVEYLSLVTSGQKISKAASKRTFVHPMLEDVYSYLMQWSLSASDVSELMLEQGWMSNDGLMSLLDGCINEEVEKEIREIIVEVKTVDCLKKRWNALRIKFDKYKRAELKKNGIELCEVASLQSSFHFRGYVLQHAYPRLDIHVSAGINHLLKSPFCVHPKTGLIAVPINPNQVSDMDLAKLPRI
;
A
#
# COMPACT_ATOMS: atom_id res chain seq x y z
N THR A 1 -6.45 -4.29 16.41
CA THR A 1 -5.25 -5.10 16.09
C THR A 1 -5.41 -6.49 16.71
N PHE A 2 -4.83 -7.54 16.12
CA PHE A 2 -5.00 -8.93 16.59
C PHE A 2 -4.18 -9.28 17.86
N GLY A 3 -3.29 -8.39 18.31
CA GLY A 3 -2.52 -8.58 19.54
C GLY A 3 -1.36 -9.59 19.45
N PHE A 4 -1.03 -10.09 18.27
CA PHE A 4 0.12 -10.98 18.07
C PHE A 4 1.45 -10.26 18.32
N LYS A 5 2.36 -10.91 19.04
CA LYS A 5 3.65 -10.34 19.47
C LYS A 5 4.85 -11.04 18.84
N HIS A 6 4.72 -12.31 18.49
CA HIS A 6 5.84 -13.14 18.03
C HIS A 6 5.77 -13.31 16.51
N CYS A 7 6.12 -12.25 15.78
CA CYS A 7 6.10 -12.22 14.31
C CYS A 7 7.53 -12.22 13.75
N LEU A 8 7.90 -13.27 13.01
CA LEU A 8 9.17 -13.39 12.30
C LEU A 8 8.97 -13.14 10.80
N TRP A 9 9.55 -12.06 10.29
CA TRP A 9 9.57 -11.76 8.86
C TRP A 9 10.81 -12.36 8.21
N VAL A 10 10.66 -12.94 7.03
CA VAL A 10 11.74 -13.67 6.34
C VAL A 10 11.71 -13.34 4.86
N PHE A 11 12.85 -12.96 4.28
CA PHE A 11 13.00 -12.82 2.84
C PHE A 11 12.86 -14.19 2.17
N SER A 12 12.04 -14.31 1.13
CA SER A 12 11.81 -15.58 0.41
C SER A 12 13.02 -16.13 -0.36
N GLY A 13 14.07 -15.33 -0.51
CA GLY A 13 15.24 -15.61 -1.36
C GLY A 13 15.10 -15.13 -2.81
N ARG A 14 14.00 -14.45 -3.17
CA ARG A 14 13.83 -13.86 -4.52
C ARG A 14 13.13 -12.51 -4.54
N ARG A 15 11.80 -12.47 -4.34
CA ARG A 15 10.98 -11.28 -4.64
C ARG A 15 9.79 -11.05 -3.68
N GLY A 16 9.81 -11.71 -2.54
CA GLY A 16 8.72 -11.65 -1.57
C GLY A 16 9.22 -11.91 -0.16
N ILE A 17 8.33 -11.72 0.79
CA ILE A 17 8.57 -11.90 2.22
C ILE A 17 7.51 -12.84 2.80
N HIS A 18 7.89 -13.62 3.80
CA HIS A 18 7.00 -14.47 4.58
C HIS A 18 6.93 -13.94 6.01
N CYS A 19 5.77 -14.07 6.65
CA CYS A 19 5.61 -13.77 8.08
C CYS A 19 5.18 -15.05 8.81
N TRP A 20 5.93 -15.40 9.86
CA TRP A 20 5.61 -16.51 10.76
C TRP A 20 5.10 -15.93 12.08
N VAL A 21 3.84 -16.17 12.40
CA VAL A 21 3.23 -15.75 13.67
C VAL A 21 3.25 -16.93 14.65
N ALA A 22 4.09 -16.83 15.68
CA ALA A 22 4.38 -17.92 16.60
C ALA A 22 3.59 -17.84 17.92
N ASP A 23 2.75 -16.82 18.13
CA ASP A 23 1.90 -16.71 19.31
C ASP A 23 1.04 -17.97 19.52
N ALA A 24 0.91 -18.43 20.77
CA ALA A 24 0.14 -19.63 21.09
C ALA A 24 -1.33 -19.53 20.61
N ALA A 25 -1.93 -18.34 20.69
CA ALA A 25 -3.26 -18.06 20.17
C ALA A 25 -3.32 -18.22 18.64
N ALA A 26 -2.33 -17.70 17.91
CA ALA A 26 -2.25 -17.81 16.45
C ALA A 26 -2.06 -19.27 16.00
N ARG A 27 -1.18 -20.02 16.67
CA ARG A 27 -0.91 -21.43 16.32
C ARG A 27 -2.13 -22.34 16.52
N LYS A 28 -3.02 -22.00 17.46
CA LYS A 28 -4.27 -22.74 17.75
C LYS A 28 -5.44 -22.37 16.83
N LEU A 29 -5.30 -21.38 15.95
CA LEU A 29 -6.36 -21.01 15.01
C LEU A 29 -6.65 -22.15 14.04
N GLN A 30 -7.94 -22.52 13.97
CA GLN A 30 -8.49 -23.39 12.95
C GLN A 30 -8.65 -22.63 11.62
N ASN A 31 -8.89 -23.35 10.52
CA ASN A 31 -8.99 -22.77 9.18
C ASN A 31 -9.98 -21.58 9.11
N ALA A 32 -11.13 -21.65 9.80
CA ALA A 32 -12.09 -20.54 9.84
C ALA A 32 -11.51 -19.27 10.48
N GLY A 33 -10.79 -19.41 11.60
CA GLY A 33 -10.14 -18.27 12.25
C GLY A 33 -8.99 -17.69 11.41
N ARG A 34 -8.24 -18.56 10.73
CA ARG A 34 -7.19 -18.14 9.77
C ARG A 34 -7.79 -17.37 8.61
N MET A 35 -8.87 -17.87 8.01
CA MET A 35 -9.59 -17.20 6.94
C MET A 35 -10.07 -15.82 7.37
N ALA A 36 -10.70 -15.71 8.54
CA ALA A 36 -11.18 -14.43 9.06
C ALA A 36 -10.06 -13.39 9.23
N VAL A 37 -8.88 -13.80 9.73
CA VAL A 37 -7.72 -12.91 9.84
C VAL A 37 -7.25 -12.45 8.46
N VAL A 38 -7.18 -13.36 7.50
CA VAL A 38 -6.69 -13.08 6.15
C VAL A 38 -7.68 -12.18 5.39
N GLU A 39 -8.98 -12.47 5.46
CA GLU A 39 -10.03 -11.66 4.85
C GLU A 39 -10.06 -10.25 5.44
N TYR A 40 -9.90 -10.12 6.76
CA TYR A 40 -9.80 -8.82 7.43
C TYR A 40 -8.62 -7.98 6.89
N LEU A 41 -7.47 -8.62 6.66
CA LEU A 41 -6.28 -7.93 6.16
C LEU A 41 -6.29 -7.76 4.63
N SER A 42 -7.10 -8.50 3.89
CA SER A 42 -7.10 -8.51 2.42
C SER A 42 -8.00 -7.41 1.86
N LEU A 43 -7.40 -6.25 1.58
CA LEU A 43 -8.11 -5.13 0.95
C LEU A 43 -8.16 -5.24 -0.57
N VAL A 44 -7.10 -5.77 -1.19
CA VAL A 44 -7.00 -5.98 -2.63
C VAL A 44 -7.34 -7.43 -2.92
N THR A 45 -8.57 -7.72 -3.34
CA THR A 45 -8.94 -9.05 -3.84
C THR A 45 -8.69 -9.13 -5.34
N SER A 46 -8.25 -10.29 -5.82
CA SER A 46 -8.00 -10.54 -7.24
C SER A 46 -9.29 -10.33 -8.05
N GLY A 47 -9.37 -9.20 -8.76
CA GLY A 47 -10.49 -8.86 -9.65
C GLY A 47 -11.31 -7.62 -9.24
N GLN A 48 -11.17 -7.11 -8.02
CA GLN A 48 -11.87 -5.89 -7.59
C GLN A 48 -10.88 -4.78 -7.23
N LYS A 49 -10.96 -3.65 -7.94
CA LYS A 49 -10.17 -2.45 -7.63
C LYS A 49 -10.71 -1.82 -6.34
N ILE A 50 -9.84 -1.46 -5.40
CA ILE A 50 -10.23 -0.79 -4.13
C ILE A 50 -10.97 0.52 -4.42
N SER A 51 -10.54 1.27 -5.43
CA SER A 51 -11.23 2.49 -5.90
C SER A 51 -12.73 2.25 -6.14
N LYS A 52 -13.07 1.12 -6.80
CA LYS A 52 -14.44 0.69 -7.07
C LYS A 52 -15.27 0.46 -5.80
N ALA A 53 -14.64 -0.06 -4.74
CA ALA A 53 -15.29 -0.34 -3.46
C ALA A 53 -15.44 0.93 -2.61
N ALA A 54 -14.47 1.85 -2.68
CA ALA A 54 -14.49 3.14 -2.00
C ALA A 54 -15.63 4.03 -2.51
N SER A 55 -15.96 4.00 -3.80
CA SER A 55 -17.08 4.75 -4.37
C SER A 55 -18.47 4.25 -3.94
N LYS A 56 -18.58 3.05 -3.34
CA LYS A 56 -19.87 2.41 -3.01
C LYS A 56 -20.23 2.41 -1.52
N ARG A 57 -19.27 2.62 -0.62
CA ARG A 57 -19.50 2.50 0.82
C ARG A 57 -19.29 3.83 1.52
N THR A 58 -20.32 4.27 2.24
CA THR A 58 -20.24 5.33 3.26
C THR A 58 -19.39 4.88 4.46
N PHE A 59 -19.33 3.57 4.74
CA PHE A 59 -18.52 3.02 5.81
C PHE A 59 -17.14 2.58 5.31
N VAL A 60 -16.13 3.33 5.74
CA VAL A 60 -14.72 3.00 5.59
C VAL A 60 -14.26 2.31 6.87
N HIS A 61 -13.86 1.04 6.78
CA HIS A 61 -13.35 0.32 7.95
C HIS A 61 -12.16 1.08 8.58
N PRO A 62 -12.09 1.28 9.92
CA PRO A 62 -11.06 2.11 10.56
C PRO A 62 -9.62 1.80 10.15
N MET A 63 -9.28 0.52 9.99
CA MET A 63 -7.96 0.07 9.49
C MET A 63 -7.59 0.73 8.16
N LEU A 64 -8.54 0.99 7.25
CA LEU A 64 -8.25 1.66 5.99
C LEU A 64 -7.75 3.08 6.21
N GLU A 65 -8.26 3.78 7.24
CA GLU A 65 -7.86 5.16 7.54
C GLU A 65 -6.50 5.15 8.19
N ASP A 66 -6.31 4.24 9.15
CA ASP A 66 -5.02 4.05 9.81
C ASP A 66 -3.93 3.73 8.78
N VAL A 67 -4.18 2.79 7.86
CA VAL A 67 -3.23 2.41 6.81
C VAL A 67 -2.99 3.54 5.83
N TYR A 68 -4.04 4.23 5.33
CA TYR A 68 -3.84 5.35 4.42
C TYR A 68 -3.08 6.49 5.09
N SER A 69 -3.41 6.79 6.35
CA SER A 69 -2.72 7.79 7.16
C SER A 69 -1.25 7.43 7.35
N TYR A 70 -0.97 6.16 7.64
CA TYR A 70 0.39 5.65 7.76
C TYR A 70 1.13 5.83 6.44
N LEU A 71 0.58 5.38 5.30
CA LEU A 71 1.23 5.51 3.99
C LEU A 71 1.51 6.97 3.61
N MET A 72 0.60 7.90 3.89
CA MET A 72 0.74 9.31 3.52
C MET A 72 1.59 10.14 4.49
N GLN A 73 1.59 9.80 5.79
CA GLN A 73 2.37 10.50 6.81
C GLN A 73 3.75 9.89 7.02
N TRP A 74 3.92 8.57 6.92
CA TRP A 74 5.24 7.92 6.89
C TRP A 74 6.07 8.43 5.72
N SER A 75 5.42 8.79 4.61
CA SER A 75 6.03 9.49 3.48
C SER A 75 6.73 10.81 3.84
N LEU A 76 6.49 11.37 5.02
CA LEU A 76 7.14 12.59 5.52
C LEU A 76 8.50 12.29 6.19
N SER A 77 8.75 11.06 6.64
CA SER A 77 10.00 10.64 7.28
C SER A 77 10.84 9.66 6.45
N ALA A 78 10.22 8.92 5.52
CA ALA A 78 10.92 8.08 4.54
C ALA A 78 10.08 7.97 3.26
N SER A 79 10.76 8.08 2.14
CA SER A 79 10.29 8.41 0.80
C SER A 79 9.44 7.35 0.10
N ASP A 80 9.18 6.21 0.70
CA ASP A 80 8.81 4.98 0.00
C ASP A 80 7.57 5.08 -0.90
N VAL A 81 6.44 5.63 -0.43
CA VAL A 81 5.24 5.75 -1.29
C VAL A 81 5.41 6.83 -2.35
N SER A 82 6.05 7.93 -2.00
CA SER A 82 6.30 9.01 -2.98
C SER A 82 7.28 8.53 -4.06
N GLU A 83 8.36 7.84 -3.68
CA GLU A 83 9.29 7.20 -4.61
C GLU A 83 8.62 6.11 -5.42
N LEU A 84 7.81 5.24 -4.81
CA LEU A 84 7.01 4.24 -5.52
C LEU A 84 6.17 4.90 -6.63
N MET A 85 5.46 5.99 -6.31
CA MET A 85 4.62 6.69 -7.30
C MET A 85 5.43 7.30 -8.45
N LEU A 86 6.68 7.69 -8.19
CA LEU A 86 7.59 8.25 -9.18
C LEU A 86 8.27 7.15 -10.03
N GLU A 87 8.86 6.15 -9.39
CA GLU A 87 9.62 5.07 -10.03
C GLU A 87 8.74 4.14 -10.86
N GLN A 88 7.50 3.91 -10.45
CA GLN A 88 6.54 3.14 -11.23
C GLN A 88 5.94 3.94 -12.40
N GLY A 89 6.34 5.20 -12.57
CA GLY A 89 5.92 6.05 -13.68
C GLY A 89 4.48 6.56 -13.58
N TRP A 90 3.81 6.43 -12.43
CA TRP A 90 2.40 6.84 -12.27
C TRP A 90 2.21 8.35 -12.32
N MET A 91 3.27 9.14 -12.14
CA MET A 91 3.24 10.61 -12.30
C MET A 91 3.53 11.09 -13.74
N SER A 92 3.82 10.16 -14.67
CA SER A 92 3.98 10.47 -16.09
C SER A 92 2.65 10.86 -16.75
N ASN A 93 2.68 11.40 -17.97
CA ASN A 93 1.46 11.83 -18.67
C ASN A 93 0.47 10.66 -18.89
N ASP A 94 1.00 9.48 -19.21
CA ASP A 94 0.21 8.26 -19.41
C ASP A 94 -0.12 7.61 -18.07
N GLY A 95 0.85 7.59 -17.15
CA GLY A 95 0.68 7.04 -15.81
C GLY A 95 -0.43 7.71 -15.01
N LEU A 96 -0.57 9.04 -15.11
CA LEU A 96 -1.61 9.80 -14.39
C LEU A 96 -3.02 9.36 -14.77
N MET A 97 -3.22 8.86 -16.00
CA MET A 97 -4.53 8.38 -16.45
C MET A 97 -4.99 7.16 -15.66
N SER A 98 -4.06 6.38 -15.09
CA SER A 98 -4.39 5.26 -14.21
C SER A 98 -5.09 5.70 -12.92
N LEU A 99 -5.06 6.99 -12.54
CA LEU A 99 -5.85 7.50 -11.42
C LEU A 99 -7.35 7.31 -11.66
N LEU A 100 -7.82 7.24 -12.91
CA LEU A 100 -9.22 7.01 -13.25
C LEU A 100 -9.63 5.53 -13.10
N ASP A 101 -8.68 4.63 -12.86
CA ASP A 101 -8.91 3.21 -12.80
C ASP A 101 -9.94 2.83 -11.73
N GLY A 102 -11.03 2.20 -12.18
CA GLY A 102 -12.09 1.73 -11.29
C GLY A 102 -13.02 2.85 -10.79
N CYS A 103 -12.92 4.06 -11.33
CA CYS A 103 -13.92 5.11 -11.13
C CYS A 103 -15.22 4.67 -11.83
N ILE A 104 -16.34 4.74 -11.11
CA ILE A 104 -17.68 4.42 -11.67
C ILE A 104 -18.57 5.66 -11.75
N ASN A 105 -18.27 6.67 -10.93
CA ASN A 105 -19.06 7.90 -10.88
C ASN A 105 -18.51 8.88 -11.93
N GLU A 106 -19.37 9.27 -12.88
CA GLU A 106 -19.01 10.15 -14.00
C GLU A 106 -18.61 11.56 -13.54
N GLU A 107 -19.23 12.10 -12.49
CA GLU A 107 -18.88 13.41 -11.92
C GLU A 107 -17.49 13.38 -11.28
N VAL A 108 -17.20 12.32 -10.52
CA VAL A 108 -15.87 12.08 -9.91
C VAL A 108 -14.83 11.88 -11.00
N GLU A 109 -15.15 11.11 -12.04
CA GLU A 109 -14.24 10.89 -13.16
C GLU A 109 -13.91 12.20 -13.89
N LYS A 110 -14.93 13.03 -14.14
CA LYS A 110 -14.78 14.34 -14.78
C LYS A 110 -13.89 15.27 -13.95
N GLU A 111 -14.16 15.40 -12.64
CA GLU A 111 -13.37 16.23 -11.74
C GLU A 111 -11.90 15.74 -11.70
N ILE A 112 -11.68 14.43 -11.59
CA ILE A 112 -10.31 13.88 -11.60
C ILE A 112 -9.62 14.15 -12.95
N ARG A 113 -10.33 14.08 -14.08
CA ARG A 113 -9.77 14.42 -15.40
C ARG A 113 -9.35 15.88 -15.47
N GLU A 114 -10.15 16.80 -14.96
CA GLU A 114 -9.83 18.23 -14.89
C GLU A 114 -8.58 18.46 -14.04
N ILE A 115 -8.50 17.84 -12.87
CA ILE A 115 -7.32 17.90 -11.99
C ILE A 115 -6.09 17.28 -12.69
N ILE A 116 -6.24 16.17 -13.41
CA ILE A 116 -5.12 15.57 -14.17
C ILE A 116 -4.61 16.53 -15.25
N VAL A 117 -5.50 17.23 -15.96
CA VAL A 117 -5.12 18.23 -16.97
C VAL A 117 -4.33 19.36 -16.33
N GLU A 118 -4.80 19.90 -15.19
CA GLU A 118 -4.09 20.92 -14.42
C GLU A 118 -2.70 20.43 -13.98
N VAL A 119 -2.63 19.25 -13.36
CA VAL A 119 -1.38 18.66 -12.85
C VAL A 119 -0.39 18.37 -13.97
N LYS A 120 -0.85 17.99 -15.17
CA LYS A 120 0.03 17.73 -16.33
C LYS A 120 0.85 18.95 -16.76
N THR A 121 0.38 20.16 -16.47
CA THR A 121 1.11 21.41 -16.76
C THR A 121 2.37 21.58 -15.90
N VAL A 122 2.44 20.87 -14.76
CA VAL A 122 3.60 20.91 -13.86
C VAL A 122 4.76 20.11 -14.48
N ASP A 123 5.93 20.71 -14.58
CA ASP A 123 7.11 20.18 -15.28
C ASP A 123 7.84 19.05 -14.56
N CYS A 124 7.73 18.98 -13.23
CA CYS A 124 8.45 18.02 -12.40
C CYS A 124 7.53 16.94 -11.82
N LEU A 125 7.89 15.66 -11.98
CA LEU A 125 7.10 14.52 -11.46
C LEU A 125 6.86 14.59 -9.94
N LYS A 126 7.89 15.00 -9.17
CA LYS A 126 7.77 15.18 -7.72
C LYS A 126 6.80 16.31 -7.37
N LYS A 127 6.81 17.41 -8.14
CA LYS A 127 5.85 18.51 -7.98
C LYS A 127 4.44 18.08 -8.38
N ARG A 128 4.27 17.26 -9.43
CA ARG A 128 2.98 16.67 -9.82
C ARG A 128 2.36 15.84 -8.71
N TRP A 129 3.14 14.96 -8.09
CA TRP A 129 2.68 14.19 -6.93
C TRP A 129 2.23 15.10 -5.79
N ASN A 130 3.01 16.13 -5.47
CA ASN A 130 2.61 17.11 -4.45
C ASN A 130 1.33 17.87 -4.84
N ALA A 131 1.17 18.27 -6.10
CA ALA A 131 -0.03 18.94 -6.60
C ALA A 131 -1.28 18.05 -6.47
N LEU A 132 -1.18 16.77 -6.83
CA LEU A 132 -2.26 15.80 -6.58
C LEU A 132 -2.58 15.68 -5.09
N ARG A 133 -1.56 15.52 -4.24
CA ARG A 133 -1.75 15.44 -2.80
C ARG A 133 -2.40 16.70 -2.23
N ILE A 134 -2.06 17.88 -2.72
CA ILE A 134 -2.72 19.13 -2.31
C ILE A 134 -4.22 19.06 -2.60
N LYS A 135 -4.62 18.64 -3.82
CA LYS A 135 -6.01 18.53 -4.23
C LYS A 135 -6.77 17.44 -3.46
N PHE A 136 -6.18 16.27 -3.21
CA PHE A 136 -6.89 15.10 -2.66
C PHE A 136 -6.57 14.73 -1.20
N ASP A 137 -5.34 14.94 -0.73
CA ASP A 137 -4.85 14.45 0.56
C ASP A 137 -4.87 15.53 1.66
N LYS A 138 -5.69 15.32 2.70
CA LYS A 138 -5.78 16.20 3.86
C LYS A 138 -4.46 16.33 4.63
N TYR A 139 -3.60 15.30 4.63
CA TYR A 139 -2.35 15.30 5.36
C TYR A 139 -1.35 16.29 4.74
N LYS A 140 -1.27 16.33 3.40
CA LYS A 140 -0.42 17.33 2.71
C LYS A 140 -0.93 18.75 2.92
N ARG A 141 -2.25 18.95 2.93
CA ARG A 141 -2.84 20.27 3.24
C ARG A 141 -2.55 20.71 4.68
N ALA A 142 -2.64 19.79 5.65
CA ALA A 142 -2.31 20.09 7.04
C ALA A 142 -0.82 20.48 7.21
N GLU A 143 0.08 19.80 6.51
CA GLU A 143 1.51 20.14 6.46
C GLU A 143 1.73 21.56 5.92
N LEU A 144 1.10 21.91 4.79
CA LEU A 144 1.24 23.24 4.18
C LEU A 144 0.60 24.35 5.04
N LYS A 145 -0.54 24.07 5.67
CA LYS A 145 -1.18 25.00 6.61
C LYS A 145 -0.28 25.30 7.81
N LYS A 146 0.44 24.30 8.32
CA LYS A 146 1.45 24.51 9.39
C LYS A 146 2.58 25.46 8.94
N ASN A 147 2.87 25.48 7.65
CA ASN A 147 3.86 26.37 7.04
C ASN A 147 3.28 27.73 6.58
N GLY A 148 2.03 28.05 6.96
CA GLY A 148 1.38 29.32 6.66
C GLY A 148 0.87 29.46 5.22
N ILE A 149 0.75 28.37 4.47
CA ILE A 149 0.25 28.38 3.10
C ILE A 149 -1.25 28.03 3.09
N GLU A 150 -2.08 28.98 2.68
CA GLU A 150 -3.53 28.80 2.50
C GLU A 150 -3.83 28.33 1.07
N LEU A 151 -4.75 27.38 0.93
CA LEU A 151 -5.03 26.67 -0.33
C LEU A 151 -6.47 26.93 -0.77
N CYS A 152 -6.65 27.26 -2.05
CA CYS A 152 -7.91 27.82 -2.52
C CYS A 152 -8.86 26.80 -3.17
N GLU A 153 -8.41 25.59 -3.53
CA GLU A 153 -9.27 24.57 -4.14
C GLU A 153 -8.90 23.15 -3.73
N VAL A 154 -9.89 22.39 -3.29
CA VAL A 154 -9.78 21.00 -2.84
C VAL A 154 -10.77 20.16 -3.64
N ALA A 155 -10.37 18.95 -4.02
CA ALA A 155 -11.26 18.03 -4.69
C ALA A 155 -12.45 17.66 -3.79
N SER A 156 -13.56 17.24 -4.41
CA SER A 156 -14.72 16.74 -3.69
C SER A 156 -14.35 15.56 -2.78
N LEU A 157 -15.19 15.33 -1.76
CA LEU A 157 -14.99 14.23 -0.82
C LEU A 157 -14.94 12.88 -1.54
N GLN A 158 -15.77 12.69 -2.57
CA GLN A 158 -15.83 11.46 -3.35
C GLN A 158 -14.56 11.24 -4.18
N SER A 159 -14.05 12.29 -4.83
CA SER A 159 -12.80 12.22 -5.58
C SER A 159 -11.59 12.00 -4.67
N SER A 160 -11.62 12.55 -3.46
CA SER A 160 -10.63 12.26 -2.41
C SER A 160 -10.69 10.80 -1.94
N PHE A 161 -11.88 10.21 -1.77
CA PHE A 161 -12.02 8.79 -1.46
C PHE A 161 -11.56 7.88 -2.60
N HIS A 162 -11.82 8.25 -3.85
CA HIS A 162 -11.31 7.54 -5.01
C HIS A 162 -9.78 7.57 -5.07
N PHE A 163 -9.17 8.75 -4.92
CA PHE A 163 -7.71 8.91 -4.86
C PHE A 163 -7.09 8.05 -3.75
N ARG A 164 -7.72 8.01 -2.58
CA ARG A 164 -7.29 7.13 -1.50
C ARG A 164 -7.37 5.65 -1.89
N GLY A 165 -8.46 5.22 -2.52
CA GLY A 165 -8.59 3.86 -3.03
C GLY A 165 -7.52 3.52 -4.07
N TYR A 166 -7.17 4.48 -4.93
CA TYR A 166 -6.07 4.36 -5.88
C TYR A 166 -4.71 4.17 -5.17
N VAL A 167 -4.39 4.98 -4.16
CA VAL A 167 -3.14 4.83 -3.39
C VAL A 167 -3.07 3.46 -2.71
N LEU A 168 -4.15 3.04 -2.04
CA LEU A 168 -4.21 1.73 -1.38
C LEU A 168 -4.08 0.58 -2.38
N GLN A 169 -4.70 0.67 -3.55
CA GLN A 169 -4.60 -0.36 -4.61
C GLN A 169 -3.15 -0.62 -5.05
N HIS A 170 -2.31 0.41 -5.01
CA HIS A 170 -0.94 0.40 -5.50
C HIS A 170 0.10 0.13 -4.40
N ALA A 171 -0.14 0.60 -3.18
CA ALA A 171 0.83 0.52 -2.09
C ALA A 171 0.49 -0.52 -1.01
N TYR A 172 -0.76 -0.98 -0.92
CA TYR A 172 -1.16 -1.94 0.11
C TYR A 172 -0.67 -3.37 -0.21
N PRO A 173 -0.19 -4.14 0.79
CA PRO A 173 0.28 -5.51 0.56
C PRO A 173 -0.82 -6.42 0.02
N ARG A 174 -0.46 -7.23 -0.98
CA ARG A 174 -1.31 -8.31 -1.47
C ARG A 174 -0.95 -9.60 -0.75
N LEU A 175 -1.92 -10.18 -0.05
CA LEU A 175 -1.74 -11.43 0.68
C LEU A 175 -2.12 -12.63 -0.19
N ASP A 176 -1.29 -13.66 -0.16
CA ASP A 176 -1.67 -14.96 -0.71
C ASP A 176 -2.58 -15.69 0.29
N ILE A 177 -3.88 -15.66 0.00
CA ILE A 177 -4.92 -16.20 0.89
C ILE A 177 -4.74 -17.70 1.11
N HIS A 178 -4.37 -18.44 0.07
CA HIS A 178 -4.29 -19.90 0.12
C HIS A 178 -3.14 -20.38 1.02
N VAL A 179 -2.07 -19.59 1.10
CA VAL A 179 -0.91 -19.85 1.98
C VAL A 179 -1.30 -19.70 3.47
N SER A 180 -2.26 -18.83 3.75
CA SER A 180 -2.57 -18.42 5.13
C SER A 180 -3.79 -19.16 5.72
N ALA A 181 -4.74 -19.56 4.88
CA ALA A 181 -6.02 -20.13 5.31
C ALA A 181 -5.93 -21.59 5.81
N GLY A 182 -5.06 -22.41 5.21
CA GLY A 182 -4.96 -23.83 5.52
C GLY A 182 -3.92 -24.14 6.61
N ILE A 183 -4.29 -24.90 7.63
CA ILE A 183 -3.37 -25.32 8.70
C ILE A 183 -2.22 -26.22 8.21
N ASN A 184 -2.44 -27.00 7.16
CA ASN A 184 -1.47 -27.94 6.61
C ASN A 184 -0.64 -27.35 5.45
N HIS A 185 -0.73 -26.03 5.21
CA HIS A 185 0.04 -25.40 4.15
C HIS A 185 1.54 -25.42 4.48
N LEU A 186 2.34 -25.94 3.55
CA LEU A 186 3.80 -26.00 3.71
C LEU A 186 4.42 -24.71 3.22
N LEU A 187 5.25 -24.10 4.08
CA LEU A 187 5.97 -22.88 3.77
C LEU A 187 7.48 -23.12 3.83
N LYS A 188 8.23 -22.45 2.94
CA LYS A 188 9.69 -22.54 2.92
C LYS A 188 10.28 -22.13 4.27
N SER A 189 11.11 -22.98 4.86
CA SER A 189 11.81 -22.71 6.12
C SER A 189 12.71 -21.46 6.01
N PRO A 190 12.85 -20.68 7.09
CA PRO A 190 13.94 -19.72 7.23
C PRO A 190 15.29 -20.39 6.95
N PHE A 191 16.25 -19.62 6.45
CA PHE A 191 17.62 -20.02 6.08
C PHE A 191 17.75 -21.02 4.93
N CYS A 192 16.67 -21.44 4.28
CA CYS A 192 16.77 -22.20 3.03
C CYS A 192 17.42 -21.38 1.90
N VAL A 193 18.18 -22.07 1.06
CA VAL A 193 18.77 -21.50 -0.16
C VAL A 193 17.71 -21.48 -1.26
N HIS A 194 17.55 -20.36 -1.94
CA HIS A 194 16.70 -20.28 -3.11
C HIS A 194 17.43 -20.85 -4.35
N PRO A 195 16.92 -21.91 -4.99
CA PRO A 195 17.69 -22.73 -5.92
C PRO A 195 18.15 -21.97 -7.18
N LYS A 196 17.43 -20.92 -7.60
CA LYS A 196 17.79 -20.14 -8.79
C LYS A 196 18.67 -18.91 -8.51
N THR A 197 18.71 -18.43 -7.27
CA THR A 197 19.36 -17.15 -6.94
C THR A 197 20.57 -17.34 -6.02
N GLY A 198 20.73 -18.52 -5.42
CA GLY A 198 21.72 -18.81 -4.38
C GLY A 198 21.44 -18.11 -3.05
N LEU A 199 20.46 -17.20 -3.01
CA LEU A 199 20.17 -16.36 -1.85
C LEU A 199 19.60 -17.18 -0.69
N ILE A 200 20.09 -16.87 0.50
CA ILE A 200 19.58 -17.43 1.76
C ILE A 200 18.28 -16.69 2.15
N ALA A 201 17.29 -17.44 2.61
CA ALA A 201 16.05 -16.90 3.17
C ALA A 201 16.28 -16.29 4.56
N VAL A 202 16.82 -15.08 4.61
CA VAL A 202 17.22 -14.41 5.86
C VAL A 202 16.03 -13.80 6.61
N PRO A 203 16.02 -13.85 7.95
CA PRO A 203 15.13 -13.03 8.76
C PRO A 203 15.31 -11.54 8.49
N ILE A 204 14.21 -10.79 8.53
CA ILE A 204 14.17 -9.33 8.33
C ILE A 204 13.65 -8.71 9.63
N ASN A 205 14.38 -7.72 10.15
CA ASN A 205 13.87 -6.84 11.20
C ASN A 205 13.06 -5.71 10.56
N PRO A 206 11.74 -5.58 10.84
CA PRO A 206 10.92 -4.51 10.26
C PRO A 206 11.45 -3.10 10.53
N ASN A 207 12.12 -2.89 11.68
CA ASN A 207 12.67 -1.59 12.07
C ASN A 207 13.94 -1.20 11.29
N GLN A 208 14.53 -2.13 10.53
CA GLN A 208 15.77 -1.93 9.78
C GLN A 208 15.59 -2.22 8.29
N VAL A 209 14.34 -2.30 7.82
CA VAL A 209 14.03 -2.67 6.44
C VAL A 209 14.60 -1.66 5.43
N SER A 210 14.63 -0.37 5.79
CA SER A 210 15.18 0.70 4.96
C SER A 210 16.70 0.58 4.76
N ASP A 211 17.42 -0.10 5.65
CA ASP A 211 18.87 -0.29 5.56
C ASP A 211 19.24 -1.57 4.77
N MET A 212 18.25 -2.37 4.38
CA MET A 212 18.47 -3.68 3.79
C MET A 212 18.76 -3.58 2.29
N ASP A 213 20.00 -3.93 1.92
CA ASP A 213 20.42 -4.05 0.53
C ASP A 213 20.30 -5.50 0.03
N LEU A 214 19.31 -5.74 -0.85
CA LEU A 214 19.04 -7.06 -1.42
C LEU A 214 20.24 -7.64 -2.21
N ALA A 215 21.11 -6.79 -2.76
CA ALA A 215 22.29 -7.24 -3.50
C ALA A 215 23.36 -7.81 -2.57
N LYS A 216 23.42 -7.32 -1.31
CA LYS A 216 24.40 -7.73 -0.29
C LYS A 216 23.94 -8.90 0.58
N LEU A 217 22.74 -9.42 0.35
CA LEU A 217 22.25 -10.59 1.07
C LEU A 217 23.11 -11.84 0.77
N PRO A 218 23.33 -12.72 1.77
CA PRO A 218 24.23 -13.85 1.65
C PRO A 218 23.75 -14.88 0.61
N ARG A 219 24.71 -15.47 -0.10
CA ARG A 219 24.51 -16.47 -1.18
C ARG A 219 25.46 -17.66 -0.99
N ILE A 220 25.03 -18.83 -1.45
CA ILE A 220 25.89 -20.00 -1.70
C ILE A 220 26.37 -19.98 -3.14
#